data_AF-A0A1T1B6L1-F1
#
_entry.id   AF-A0A1T1B6L1-F1
#
_cell.length_a   1.000
_cell.length_b   1.000
_cell.length_c   1.000
_cell.angle_alpha   90.00
_cell.angle_beta   90.00
_cell.angle_gamma   90.00
#
_symmetry.space_group_name_H-M   'P 1'
#
loop_
_entity.id
_entity.type
_entity.pdbx_description
1 polymer ?
#
loop_
_entity_poly.entity_id
_entity_poly.type
_entity_poly.pdbx_seq_one_letter_code
_entity_poly.pdbx_strand_id
1 'polypeptide(L)'
;MSGQIRSNLNSLNNNPSGAGFAGGIMAALRQLPQFAQIAGGSLGAAAAQAGTLGSSLSGVGAVGGPVAIAIAAVTAAVVALGVAIAASVKTAAQFEQVLADIRTLTQPTAEQLRQLTAATFDIGKPLGVGARDAAGAVLELNRAGLSATDVIGGGLKGALELAGAAGITAAEGGKLAVSAMTAFGLQAPQLSTVADVFANFSNKTFLGAQDLSLAIAAVGPVARDAGLSLEQFTGTMATLAQGGFKNMSDAGTSLKTMLLSLTAPVETGAKALAALNVSAFDGAGQMRP
;
A
#
# COMPACT_ATOMS: atom_id res chain seq x y z
N MET A 1 -21.90 -10.38 13.07
CA MET A 1 -21.93 -11.73 12.46
C MET A 1 -23.16 -12.48 12.98
N SER A 2 -24.38 -12.22 12.46
CA SER A 2 -25.60 -12.62 13.21
C SER A 2 -26.86 -12.96 12.40
N GLY A 3 -26.80 -13.08 11.07
CA GLY A 3 -27.95 -13.54 10.26
C GLY A 3 -27.62 -14.75 9.38
N GLN A 4 -26.56 -14.65 8.60
CA GLN A 4 -26.19 -15.67 7.61
C GLN A 4 -25.66 -16.97 8.23
N ILE A 5 -24.92 -16.90 9.34
CA ILE A 5 -24.43 -18.09 10.04
C ILE A 5 -25.59 -18.86 10.67
N ARG A 6 -26.60 -18.16 11.23
CA ARG A 6 -27.82 -18.79 11.76
C ARG A 6 -28.69 -19.37 10.65
N SER A 7 -28.81 -18.70 9.52
CA SER A 7 -29.53 -19.22 8.35
C SER A 7 -28.86 -20.45 7.75
N ASN A 8 -27.51 -20.47 7.71
CA ASN A 8 -26.73 -21.61 7.23
C ASN A 8 -26.76 -22.78 8.22
N LEU A 9 -26.79 -22.53 9.53
CA LEU A 9 -26.97 -23.58 10.54
C LEU A 9 -28.41 -24.13 10.55
N ASN A 10 -29.42 -23.29 10.31
CA ASN A 10 -30.81 -23.74 10.18
C ASN A 10 -31.05 -24.52 8.87
N SER A 11 -30.38 -24.16 7.77
CA SER A 11 -30.46 -24.93 6.52
C SER A 11 -29.72 -26.27 6.59
N LEU A 12 -28.69 -26.38 7.44
CA LEU A 12 -28.02 -27.64 7.78
C LEU A 12 -28.87 -28.53 8.71
N ASN A 13 -29.73 -27.94 9.56
CA ASN A 13 -30.60 -28.68 10.47
C ASN A 13 -31.92 -29.16 9.83
N ASN A 14 -32.39 -28.50 8.77
CA ASN A 14 -33.71 -28.76 8.15
C ASN A 14 -33.69 -29.60 6.86
N ASN A 15 -32.54 -30.18 6.46
CA ASN A 15 -32.49 -31.08 5.30
C ASN A 15 -32.24 -32.53 5.76
N PRO A 16 -33.29 -33.37 5.87
CA PRO A 16 -33.15 -34.76 6.35
C PRO A 16 -32.46 -35.70 5.35
N SER A 17 -32.07 -35.20 4.17
CA SER A 17 -31.44 -35.98 3.11
C SER A 17 -29.93 -35.70 3.07
N GLY A 18 -29.13 -36.50 3.78
CA GLY A 18 -27.66 -36.38 3.94
C GLY A 18 -26.79 -36.45 2.66
N ALA A 19 -27.34 -36.24 1.47
CA ALA A 19 -26.64 -36.31 0.19
C ALA A 19 -25.87 -35.03 -0.18
N GLY A 20 -26.34 -33.84 0.22
CA GLY A 20 -25.69 -32.57 -0.13
C GLY A 20 -24.40 -32.28 0.64
N PHE A 21 -24.36 -32.67 1.92
CA PHE A 21 -23.21 -32.48 2.81
C PHE A 21 -22.07 -33.47 2.48
N ALA A 22 -22.43 -34.74 2.20
CA ALA A 22 -21.47 -35.77 1.78
C ALA A 22 -20.84 -35.47 0.42
N GLY A 23 -21.59 -34.90 -0.53
CA GLY A 23 -21.08 -34.50 -1.85
C GLY A 23 -20.04 -33.38 -1.79
N GLY A 24 -20.26 -32.36 -0.94
CA GLY A 24 -19.30 -31.27 -0.74
C GLY A 24 -18.00 -31.73 -0.06
N ILE A 25 -18.10 -32.67 0.89
CA ILE A 25 -16.95 -33.26 1.57
C ILE A 25 -16.14 -34.14 0.60
N MET A 26 -16.79 -34.97 -0.22
CA MET A 26 -16.14 -35.78 -1.25
C MET A 26 -15.40 -34.94 -2.31
N ALA A 27 -15.92 -33.77 -2.65
CA ALA A 27 -15.25 -32.84 -3.56
C ALA A 27 -13.98 -32.22 -2.95
N ALA A 28 -14.04 -31.85 -1.66
CA ALA A 28 -12.88 -31.35 -0.92
C ALA A 28 -11.80 -32.43 -0.69
N LEU A 29 -12.21 -33.67 -0.41
CA LEU A 29 -11.30 -34.80 -0.18
C LEU A 29 -10.55 -35.23 -1.45
N ARG A 30 -11.16 -35.12 -2.64
CA ARG A 30 -10.50 -35.44 -3.91
C ARG A 30 -9.36 -34.48 -4.28
N GLN A 31 -9.34 -33.28 -3.71
CA GLN A 31 -8.30 -32.28 -3.98
C GLN A 31 -7.09 -32.40 -3.03
N LEU A 32 -7.21 -33.14 -1.92
CA LEU A 32 -6.14 -33.36 -0.93
C LEU A 32 -4.80 -33.89 -1.50
N PRO A 33 -4.75 -34.77 -2.52
CA PRO A 33 -3.49 -35.25 -3.07
C PRO A 33 -2.64 -34.13 -3.70
N GLN A 34 -3.29 -33.09 -4.24
CA GLN A 34 -2.62 -31.93 -4.82
C GLN A 34 -2.06 -30.99 -3.73
N PHE A 35 -2.68 -30.96 -2.54
CA PHE A 35 -2.19 -30.19 -1.40
C PHE A 35 -0.97 -30.84 -0.71
N ALA A 36 -0.89 -32.17 -0.69
CA ALA A 36 0.22 -32.89 -0.06
C ALA A 36 1.54 -32.79 -0.83
N GLN A 37 1.49 -32.58 -2.16
CA GLN A 37 2.70 -32.47 -2.99
C GLN A 37 3.37 -31.09 -2.91
N ILE A 38 2.66 -30.06 -2.44
CA ILE A 38 3.14 -28.66 -2.44
C ILE A 38 3.79 -28.27 -1.10
N ALA A 39 3.55 -29.02 -0.01
CA ALA A 39 4.02 -28.67 1.33
C ALA A 39 4.88 -29.79 1.95
N GLY A 40 6.20 -29.68 1.84
CA GLY A 40 7.14 -30.54 2.57
C GLY A 40 7.12 -30.29 4.08
N GLY A 41 7.41 -31.33 4.88
CA GLY A 41 7.55 -31.25 6.34
C GLY A 41 6.28 -31.54 7.14
N SER A 42 6.12 -30.90 8.30
CA SER A 42 5.01 -31.12 9.26
C SER A 42 3.62 -30.85 8.69
N LEU A 43 3.53 -30.01 7.64
CA LEU A 43 2.29 -29.79 6.88
C LEU A 43 1.90 -30.99 6.01
N GLY A 44 2.87 -31.69 5.42
CA GLY A 44 2.62 -32.93 4.66
C GLY A 44 2.12 -34.06 5.53
N ALA A 45 2.62 -34.15 6.78
CA ALA A 45 2.12 -35.09 7.78
C ALA A 45 0.69 -34.76 8.24
N ALA A 46 0.36 -33.47 8.38
CA ALA A 46 -1.00 -33.01 8.69
C ALA A 46 -1.98 -33.26 7.52
N ALA A 47 -1.55 -33.06 6.28
CA ALA A 47 -2.34 -33.39 5.08
C ALA A 47 -2.57 -34.90 4.92
N ALA A 48 -1.57 -35.73 5.25
CA ALA A 48 -1.70 -37.19 5.28
C ALA A 48 -2.65 -37.67 6.39
N GLN A 49 -2.60 -37.04 7.58
CA GLN A 49 -3.56 -37.28 8.66
C GLN A 49 -4.98 -36.84 8.31
N ALA A 50 -5.14 -35.72 7.59
CA ALA A 50 -6.44 -35.29 7.08
C ALA A 50 -7.00 -36.23 5.99
N GLY A 51 -6.14 -36.76 5.11
CA GLY A 51 -6.54 -37.74 4.09
C GLY A 51 -6.95 -39.09 4.68
N THR A 52 -6.26 -39.57 5.71
CA THR A 52 -6.60 -40.82 6.42
C THR A 52 -7.88 -40.66 7.25
N LEU A 53 -8.11 -39.49 7.86
CA LEU A 53 -9.40 -39.15 8.50
C LEU A 53 -10.54 -39.07 7.48
N GLY A 54 -10.32 -38.43 6.33
CA GLY A 54 -11.30 -38.33 5.25
C GLY A 54 -11.72 -39.68 4.67
N SER A 55 -10.75 -40.59 4.56
CA SER A 55 -10.98 -41.98 4.13
C SER A 55 -11.78 -42.76 5.19
N SER A 56 -11.47 -42.54 6.48
CA SER A 56 -12.20 -43.14 7.61
C SER A 56 -13.64 -42.62 7.73
N LEU A 57 -13.91 -41.37 7.35
CA LEU A 57 -15.24 -40.76 7.32
C LEU A 57 -16.09 -41.23 6.13
N SER A 58 -15.47 -41.59 5.00
CA SER A 58 -16.19 -42.15 3.84
C SER A 58 -16.75 -43.56 4.08
N GLY A 59 -16.24 -44.27 5.11
CA GLY A 59 -16.71 -45.58 5.54
C GLY A 59 -17.81 -45.56 6.61
N VAL A 60 -18.12 -44.40 7.20
CA VAL A 60 -19.12 -44.26 8.28
C VAL A 60 -20.43 -43.74 7.69
N GLY A 61 -21.25 -44.65 7.18
CA GLY A 61 -22.64 -44.35 6.82
C GLY A 61 -23.45 -43.90 8.04
N ALA A 62 -24.26 -42.85 7.87
CA ALA A 62 -25.26 -42.28 8.76
C ALA A 62 -25.45 -42.95 10.14
N VAL A 63 -24.55 -42.68 11.09
CA VAL A 63 -24.73 -43.09 12.50
C VAL A 63 -25.50 -41.97 13.21
N GLY A 64 -26.81 -42.14 13.41
CA GLY A 64 -27.63 -41.22 14.19
C GLY A 64 -27.31 -41.28 15.69
N GLY A 65 -27.35 -40.12 16.38
CA GLY A 65 -27.15 -40.00 17.83
C GLY A 65 -26.01 -39.05 18.24
N PRO A 66 -25.56 -39.05 19.51
CA PRO A 66 -24.48 -38.17 20.02
C PRO A 66 -23.14 -38.35 19.28
N VAL A 67 -22.96 -39.48 18.58
CA VAL A 67 -21.82 -39.74 17.69
C VAL A 67 -21.87 -38.85 16.43
N ALA A 68 -23.05 -38.52 15.90
CA ALA A 68 -23.20 -37.59 14.78
C ALA A 68 -22.79 -36.15 15.17
N ILE A 69 -23.10 -35.73 16.39
CA ILE A 69 -22.74 -34.41 16.91
C ILE A 69 -21.22 -34.32 17.14
N ALA A 70 -20.60 -35.38 17.66
CA ALA A 70 -19.14 -35.46 17.80
C ALA A 70 -18.43 -35.43 16.44
N ILE A 71 -18.95 -36.16 15.45
CA ILE A 71 -18.42 -36.15 14.07
C ILE A 71 -18.62 -34.77 13.42
N ALA A 72 -19.76 -34.10 13.61
CA ALA A 72 -20.04 -32.76 13.12
C ALA A 72 -19.11 -31.70 13.73
N ALA A 73 -18.84 -31.79 15.04
CA ALA A 73 -17.91 -30.90 15.73
C ALA A 73 -16.47 -31.08 15.23
N VAL A 74 -16.03 -32.32 14.99
CA VAL A 74 -14.71 -32.63 14.43
C VAL A 74 -14.60 -32.18 12.97
N THR A 75 -15.64 -32.37 12.15
CA THR A 75 -15.64 -31.88 10.76
C THR A 75 -15.65 -30.35 10.70
N ALA A 76 -16.41 -29.67 11.55
CA ALA A 76 -16.36 -28.21 11.65
C ALA A 76 -14.95 -27.71 12.05
N ALA A 77 -14.29 -28.40 12.99
CA ALA A 77 -12.92 -28.09 13.38
C ALA A 77 -11.93 -28.31 12.23
N VAL A 78 -12.05 -29.41 11.48
CA VAL A 78 -11.19 -29.71 10.31
C VAL A 78 -11.41 -28.72 9.16
N VAL A 79 -12.67 -28.33 8.88
CA VAL A 79 -12.97 -27.30 7.87
C VAL A 79 -12.45 -25.94 8.30
N ALA A 80 -12.61 -25.56 9.56
CA ALA A 80 -12.05 -24.32 10.10
C ALA A 80 -10.51 -24.32 10.02
N LEU A 81 -9.87 -25.44 10.35
CA LEU A 81 -8.43 -25.62 10.18
C LEU A 81 -8.03 -25.51 8.70
N GLY A 82 -8.77 -26.15 7.79
CA GLY A 82 -8.53 -26.12 6.36
C GLY A 82 -8.65 -24.71 5.76
N VAL A 83 -9.65 -23.93 6.19
CA VAL A 83 -9.82 -22.52 5.78
C VAL A 83 -8.68 -21.66 6.32
N ALA A 84 -8.27 -21.86 7.58
CA ALA A 84 -7.14 -21.14 8.17
C ALA A 84 -5.81 -21.46 7.45
N ILE A 85 -5.56 -22.74 7.15
CA ILE A 85 -4.38 -23.19 6.40
C ILE A 85 -4.42 -22.63 4.98
N ALA A 86 -5.54 -22.74 4.27
CA ALA A 86 -5.67 -22.20 2.90
C ALA A 86 -5.45 -20.68 2.85
N ALA A 87 -5.96 -19.94 3.84
CA ALA A 87 -5.72 -18.51 3.96
C ALA A 87 -4.23 -18.19 4.20
N SER A 88 -3.56 -18.94 5.10
CA SER A 88 -2.12 -18.76 5.35
C SER A 88 -1.25 -19.08 4.14
N VAL A 89 -1.57 -20.15 3.40
CA VAL A 89 -0.87 -20.53 2.16
C VAL A 89 -1.07 -19.47 1.09
N LYS A 90 -2.30 -18.96 0.92
CA LYS A 90 -2.57 -17.87 -0.03
C LYS A 90 -1.78 -16.61 0.32
N THR A 91 -1.71 -16.23 1.60
CA THR A 91 -0.93 -15.06 2.04
C THR A 91 0.57 -15.28 1.83
N ALA A 92 1.09 -16.48 2.12
CA ALA A 92 2.49 -16.82 1.85
C ALA A 92 2.82 -16.78 0.35
N ALA A 93 1.98 -17.38 -0.49
CA ALA A 93 2.15 -17.35 -1.94
C ALA A 93 2.10 -15.91 -2.51
N GLN A 94 1.20 -15.06 -2.00
CA GLN A 94 1.13 -13.65 -2.39
C GLN A 94 2.37 -12.86 -1.93
N PHE A 95 2.91 -13.16 -0.74
CA PHE A 95 4.15 -12.57 -0.27
C PHE A 95 5.34 -13.00 -1.12
N GLU A 96 5.46 -14.30 -1.42
CA GLU A 96 6.48 -14.85 -2.30
C GLU A 96 6.41 -14.25 -3.71
N GLN A 97 5.21 -14.01 -4.23
CA GLN A 97 5.01 -13.34 -5.51
C GLN A 97 5.58 -11.91 -5.49
N VAL A 98 5.29 -11.11 -4.45
CA VAL A 98 5.86 -9.76 -4.33
C VAL A 98 7.39 -9.81 -4.19
N LEU A 99 7.94 -10.78 -3.45
CA LEU A 99 9.39 -10.99 -3.39
C LEU A 99 9.97 -11.41 -4.74
N ALA A 100 9.25 -12.19 -5.55
CA ALA A 100 9.66 -12.54 -6.89
C ALA A 100 9.69 -11.30 -7.81
N ASP A 101 8.69 -10.41 -7.70
CA ASP A 101 8.67 -9.13 -8.41
C ASP A 101 9.84 -8.22 -8.00
N ILE A 102 10.18 -8.20 -6.71
CA ILE A 102 11.37 -7.49 -6.22
C ILE A 102 12.65 -8.11 -6.82
N ARG A 103 12.76 -9.45 -6.83
CA ARG A 103 13.94 -10.14 -7.40
C ARG A 103 14.13 -9.83 -8.88
N THR A 104 13.05 -9.86 -9.67
CA THR A 104 13.11 -9.60 -11.11
C THR A 104 13.44 -8.13 -11.40
N LEU A 105 12.94 -7.22 -10.58
CA LEU A 105 13.15 -5.79 -10.74
C LEU A 105 14.56 -5.34 -10.33
N THR A 106 15.05 -5.76 -9.16
CA THR A 106 16.28 -5.20 -8.56
C THR A 106 17.47 -6.15 -8.58
N GLN A 107 17.26 -7.43 -8.94
CA GLN A 107 18.29 -8.47 -8.94
C GLN A 107 19.17 -8.46 -7.66
N PRO A 108 18.55 -8.43 -6.45
CA PRO A 108 19.31 -8.34 -5.22
C PRO A 108 20.06 -9.64 -4.95
N THR A 109 21.16 -9.56 -4.20
CA THR A 109 21.80 -10.76 -3.68
C THR A 109 20.86 -11.49 -2.72
N ALA A 110 21.10 -12.79 -2.49
CA ALA A 110 20.31 -13.56 -1.54
C ALA A 110 20.29 -12.91 -0.14
N GLU A 111 21.41 -12.32 0.27
CA GLU A 111 21.54 -11.61 1.55
C GLU A 111 20.71 -10.32 1.57
N GLN A 112 20.81 -9.48 0.53
CA GLN A 112 20.01 -8.25 0.42
C GLN A 112 18.51 -8.54 0.44
N LEU A 113 18.09 -9.60 -0.24
CA LEU A 113 16.69 -10.00 -0.25
C LEU A 113 16.23 -10.48 1.14
N ARG A 114 17.06 -11.23 1.87
CA ARG A 114 16.76 -11.62 3.25
C ARG A 114 16.62 -10.42 4.16
N GLN A 115 17.50 -9.43 4.03
CA GLN A 115 17.44 -8.18 4.79
C GLN A 115 16.18 -7.37 4.48
N LEU A 116 15.84 -7.20 3.19
CA LEU A 116 14.58 -6.57 2.78
C LEU A 116 13.37 -7.31 3.35
N THR A 117 13.38 -8.64 3.27
CA THR A 117 12.31 -9.49 3.81
C THR A 117 12.17 -9.26 5.31
N ALA A 118 13.26 -9.31 6.08
CA ALA A 118 13.26 -9.06 7.52
C ALA A 118 12.72 -7.66 7.85
N ALA A 119 13.15 -6.63 7.12
CA ALA A 119 12.70 -5.26 7.30
C ALA A 119 11.17 -5.12 7.13
N THR A 120 10.53 -5.89 6.23
CA THR A 120 9.06 -5.88 6.12
C THR A 120 8.35 -6.31 7.39
N PHE A 121 8.92 -7.24 8.15
CA PHE A 121 8.38 -7.67 9.45
C PHE A 121 8.73 -6.67 10.54
N ASP A 122 10.00 -6.27 10.64
CA ASP A 122 10.52 -5.46 11.73
C ASP A 122 9.94 -4.04 11.71
N ILE A 123 9.77 -3.45 10.53
CA ILE A 123 9.20 -2.11 10.34
C ILE A 123 7.66 -2.16 10.26
N GLY A 124 7.11 -3.19 9.60
CA GLY A 124 5.65 -3.31 9.43
C GLY A 124 4.89 -3.59 10.73
N LYS A 125 5.40 -4.51 11.55
CA LYS A 125 4.75 -4.96 12.80
C LYS A 125 4.42 -3.82 13.78
N PRO A 126 5.34 -2.91 14.17
CA PRO A 126 5.02 -1.82 15.09
C PRO A 126 4.00 -0.83 14.50
N LEU A 127 3.89 -0.74 13.17
CA LEU A 127 2.93 0.10 12.47
C LEU A 127 1.59 -0.61 12.18
N GLY A 128 1.43 -1.86 12.62
CA GLY A 128 0.23 -2.66 12.34
C GLY A 128 0.07 -3.07 10.87
N VAL A 129 1.14 -2.95 10.07
CA VAL A 129 1.13 -3.28 8.64
C VAL A 129 1.60 -4.73 8.45
N GLY A 130 0.82 -5.52 7.72
CA GLY A 130 1.19 -6.90 7.40
C GLY A 130 2.41 -6.98 6.49
N ALA A 131 3.24 -8.02 6.65
CA ALA A 131 4.48 -8.18 5.86
C ALA A 131 4.25 -8.15 4.35
N ARG A 132 3.11 -8.68 3.86
CA ARG A 132 2.71 -8.59 2.45
C ARG A 132 2.53 -7.15 1.98
N ASP A 133 1.83 -6.34 2.76
CA ASP A 133 1.56 -4.95 2.39
C ASP A 133 2.84 -4.12 2.49
N ALA A 134 3.66 -4.37 3.51
CA ALA A 134 4.99 -3.78 3.63
C ALA A 134 5.91 -4.16 2.45
N ALA A 135 5.89 -5.42 1.99
CA ALA A 135 6.60 -5.82 0.77
C ALA A 135 6.06 -5.09 -0.48
N GLY A 136 4.76 -4.80 -0.53
CA GLY A 136 4.16 -3.96 -1.57
C GLY A 136 4.78 -2.55 -1.58
N ALA A 137 4.97 -1.92 -0.42
CA ALA A 137 5.68 -0.65 -0.31
C ALA A 137 7.14 -0.76 -0.76
N VAL A 138 7.85 -1.81 -0.36
CA VAL A 138 9.23 -2.09 -0.82
C VAL A 138 9.30 -2.17 -2.34
N LEU A 139 8.35 -2.86 -2.97
CA LEU A 139 8.30 -2.97 -4.44
C LEU A 139 8.16 -1.61 -5.10
N GLU A 140 7.32 -0.71 -4.57
CA GLU A 140 7.15 0.64 -5.11
C GLU A 140 8.39 1.52 -4.90
N LEU A 141 9.05 1.41 -3.74
CA LEU A 141 10.33 2.08 -3.48
C LEU A 141 11.42 1.57 -4.44
N ASN A 142 11.48 0.27 -4.68
CA ASN A 142 12.42 -0.33 -5.62
C ASN A 142 12.14 0.07 -7.07
N ARG A 143 10.86 0.23 -7.47
CA ARG A 143 10.47 0.75 -8.79
C ARG A 143 10.95 2.18 -9.02
N ALA A 144 11.11 2.94 -7.94
CA ALA A 144 11.68 4.27 -7.96
C ALA A 144 13.21 4.29 -7.97
N GLY A 145 13.86 3.12 -7.92
CA GLY A 145 15.30 2.97 -7.94
C GLY A 145 15.98 3.07 -6.57
N LEU A 146 15.23 3.03 -5.45
CA LEU A 146 15.86 2.99 -4.13
C LEU A 146 16.62 1.67 -3.95
N SER A 147 17.81 1.76 -3.36
CA SER A 147 18.60 0.57 -3.02
C SER A 147 18.01 -0.16 -1.81
N ALA A 148 18.41 -1.42 -1.60
CA ALA A 148 18.02 -2.15 -0.38
C ALA A 148 18.41 -1.38 0.89
N THR A 149 19.57 -0.73 0.89
CA THR A 149 20.05 0.11 2.00
C THR A 149 19.14 1.31 2.24
N ASP A 150 18.69 1.98 1.17
CA ASP A 150 17.79 3.13 1.26
C ASP A 150 16.40 2.75 1.81
N VAL A 151 15.87 1.61 1.34
CA VAL A 151 14.60 1.06 1.80
C VAL A 151 14.67 0.73 3.29
N ILE A 152 15.73 0.03 3.72
CA ILE A 152 15.93 -0.37 5.12
C ILE A 152 16.26 0.84 6.01
N GLY A 153 17.05 1.78 5.49
CA GLY A 153 17.57 2.94 6.22
C GLY A 153 16.55 4.04 6.52
N GLY A 154 15.29 3.87 6.11
CA GLY A 154 14.21 4.79 6.45
C GLY A 154 13.11 4.88 5.40
N GLY A 155 13.38 4.46 4.16
CA GLY A 155 12.41 4.55 3.07
C GLY A 155 11.13 3.75 3.32
N LEU A 156 11.27 2.50 3.79
CA LEU A 156 10.11 1.67 4.12
C LEU A 156 9.29 2.28 5.26
N LYS A 157 9.97 2.71 6.33
CA LYS A 157 9.29 3.30 7.50
C LYS A 157 8.49 4.55 7.10
N GLY A 158 9.12 5.48 6.38
CA GLY A 158 8.44 6.69 5.91
C GLY A 158 7.26 6.39 4.98
N ALA A 159 7.39 5.42 4.07
CA ALA A 159 6.29 5.00 3.21
C ALA A 159 5.10 4.43 4.01
N LEU A 160 5.36 3.62 5.03
CA LEU A 160 4.32 3.04 5.87
C LEU A 160 3.66 4.05 6.82
N GLU A 161 4.44 4.96 7.39
CA GLU A 161 3.92 6.07 8.21
C GLU A 161 3.04 7.01 7.36
N LEU A 162 3.47 7.30 6.13
CA LEU A 162 2.67 8.07 5.19
C LEU A 162 1.38 7.35 4.81
N ALA A 163 1.44 6.04 4.57
CA ALA A 163 0.25 5.23 4.29
C ALA A 163 -0.76 5.31 5.44
N GLY A 164 -0.27 5.18 6.68
CA GLY A 164 -1.08 5.31 7.90
C GLY A 164 -1.68 6.71 8.06
N ALA A 165 -0.89 7.77 7.86
CA ALA A 165 -1.34 9.15 7.97
C ALA A 165 -2.38 9.52 6.90
N ALA A 166 -2.24 8.97 5.69
CA ALA A 166 -3.13 9.22 4.56
C ALA A 166 -4.34 8.28 4.52
N GLY A 167 -4.38 7.22 5.35
CA GLY A 167 -5.43 6.21 5.31
C GLY A 167 -5.45 5.40 4.00
N ILE A 168 -4.29 5.20 3.38
CA ILE A 168 -4.13 4.49 2.10
C ILE A 168 -3.36 3.18 2.27
N THR A 169 -3.26 2.38 1.21
CA THR A 169 -2.48 1.15 1.25
C THR A 169 -0.98 1.44 1.37
N ALA A 170 -0.23 0.50 1.93
CA ALA A 170 1.24 0.60 2.04
C ALA A 170 1.92 0.85 0.69
N ALA A 171 1.45 0.21 -0.39
CA ALA A 171 1.95 0.43 -1.74
C ALA A 171 1.67 1.86 -2.24
N GLU A 172 0.46 2.39 -2.01
CA GLU A 172 0.14 3.78 -2.36
C GLU A 172 0.96 4.78 -1.55
N GLY A 173 1.19 4.52 -0.25
CA GLY A 173 2.11 5.29 0.58
C GLY A 173 3.53 5.29 0.02
N GLY A 174 4.04 4.13 -0.43
CA GLY A 174 5.32 4.02 -1.12
C GLY A 174 5.40 4.89 -2.37
N LYS A 175 4.40 4.81 -3.26
CA LYS A 175 4.32 5.64 -4.47
C LYS A 175 4.31 7.12 -4.15
N LEU A 176 3.54 7.52 -3.13
CA LEU A 176 3.40 8.91 -2.74
C LEU A 176 4.70 9.46 -2.15
N ALA A 177 5.33 8.68 -1.27
CA ALA A 177 6.57 9.07 -0.62
C ALA A 177 7.70 9.22 -1.66
N VAL A 178 7.79 8.29 -2.61
CA VAL A 178 8.69 8.40 -3.77
C VAL A 178 8.38 9.64 -4.60
N SER A 179 7.11 9.89 -4.93
CA SER A 179 6.73 11.01 -5.79
C SER A 179 7.16 12.34 -5.18
N ALA A 180 6.94 12.53 -3.87
CA ALA A 180 7.41 13.70 -3.15
C ALA A 180 8.93 13.77 -3.09
N MET A 181 9.60 12.65 -2.81
CA MET A 181 11.06 12.56 -2.77
C MET A 181 11.68 12.98 -4.11
N THR A 182 11.18 12.43 -5.22
CA THR A 182 11.65 12.77 -6.57
C THR A 182 11.34 14.22 -6.93
N ALA A 183 10.13 14.71 -6.64
CA ALA A 183 9.73 16.07 -6.95
C ALA A 183 10.60 17.12 -6.25
N PHE A 184 10.97 16.87 -5.00
CA PHE A 184 11.78 17.79 -4.20
C PHE A 184 13.28 17.44 -4.15
N GLY A 185 13.72 16.41 -4.87
CA GLY A 185 15.12 15.99 -4.89
C GLY A 185 15.64 15.53 -3.51
N LEU A 186 14.77 14.93 -2.71
CA LEU A 186 15.11 14.41 -1.39
C LEU A 186 15.82 13.06 -1.49
N GLN A 187 16.53 12.69 -0.44
CA GLN A 187 17.20 11.39 -0.30
C GLN A 187 16.31 10.42 0.49
N ALA A 188 16.53 9.12 0.32
CA ALA A 188 15.71 8.10 0.96
C ALA A 188 15.62 8.19 2.51
N PRO A 189 16.68 8.56 3.26
CA PRO A 189 16.57 8.77 4.70
C PRO A 189 15.57 9.86 5.10
N GLN A 190 15.30 10.82 4.20
CA GLN A 190 14.37 11.93 4.41
C GLN A 190 12.90 11.54 4.15
N LEU A 191 12.61 10.32 3.72
CA LEU A 191 11.23 9.84 3.50
C LEU A 191 10.39 9.82 4.79
N SER A 192 11.03 9.72 5.97
CA SER A 192 10.36 9.91 7.27
C SER A 192 9.85 11.35 7.42
N THR A 193 10.66 12.35 7.08
CA THR A 193 10.26 13.76 7.06
C THR A 193 9.14 14.02 6.06
N VAL A 194 9.13 13.34 4.91
CA VAL A 194 8.01 13.40 3.96
C VAL A 194 6.70 12.97 4.65
N ALA A 195 6.70 11.85 5.39
CA ALA A 195 5.52 11.40 6.12
C ALA A 195 5.04 12.45 7.15
N ASP A 196 5.97 13.03 7.91
CA ASP A 196 5.67 14.08 8.88
C ASP A 196 5.06 15.33 8.23
N VAL A 197 5.58 15.76 7.07
CA VAL A 197 5.07 16.93 6.35
C VAL A 197 3.63 16.69 5.87
N PHE A 198 3.33 15.52 5.32
CA PHE A 198 1.99 15.16 4.87
C PHE A 198 1.01 15.01 6.05
N ALA A 199 1.45 14.42 7.16
CA ALA A 199 0.66 14.33 8.37
C ALA A 199 0.34 15.73 8.93
N ASN A 200 1.34 16.61 8.99
CA ASN A 200 1.17 18.00 9.43
C ASN A 200 0.22 18.78 8.52
N PHE A 201 0.31 18.63 7.20
CA PHE A 201 -0.65 19.23 6.27
C PHE A 201 -2.08 18.76 6.54
N SER A 202 -2.27 17.44 6.69
CA SER A 202 -3.58 16.85 6.94
C SER A 202 -4.17 17.29 8.29
N ASN A 203 -3.32 17.48 9.30
CA ASN A 203 -3.75 17.94 10.63
C ASN A 203 -4.06 19.46 10.68
N LYS A 204 -3.54 20.25 9.74
CA LYS A 204 -3.66 21.72 9.73
C LYS A 204 -4.67 22.24 8.72
N THR A 205 -5.26 21.37 7.93
CA THR A 205 -6.20 21.72 6.87
C THR A 205 -7.42 20.80 6.91
N PHE A 206 -8.48 21.14 6.19
CA PHE A 206 -9.60 20.22 5.97
C PHE A 206 -9.33 19.22 4.83
N LEU A 207 -8.13 19.26 4.24
CA LEU A 207 -7.68 18.42 3.13
C LEU A 207 -6.71 17.36 3.62
N GLY A 208 -6.46 16.34 2.81
CA GLY A 208 -5.63 15.21 3.15
C GLY A 208 -4.30 15.14 2.40
N ALA A 209 -3.53 14.12 2.75
CA ALA A 209 -2.28 13.76 2.09
C ALA A 209 -2.40 13.59 0.56
N GLN A 210 -3.53 13.05 0.09
CA GLN A 210 -3.80 12.91 -1.34
C GLN A 210 -3.95 14.27 -2.03
N ASP A 211 -4.57 15.25 -1.40
CA ASP A 211 -4.69 16.60 -1.98
C ASP A 211 -3.31 17.27 -2.10
N LEU A 212 -2.47 17.15 -1.06
CA LEU A 212 -1.10 17.63 -1.11
C LEU A 212 -0.31 16.94 -2.23
N SER A 213 -0.53 15.64 -2.44
CA SER A 213 0.13 14.90 -3.53
C SER A 213 -0.18 15.48 -4.91
N LEU A 214 -1.42 15.94 -5.13
CA LEU A 214 -1.84 16.55 -6.39
C LEU A 214 -1.14 17.90 -6.60
N ALA A 215 -0.98 18.69 -5.54
CA ALA A 215 -0.19 19.93 -5.61
C ALA A 215 1.29 19.63 -5.93
N ILE A 216 1.89 18.64 -5.27
CA ILE A 216 3.28 18.23 -5.54
C ILE A 216 3.44 17.79 -6.99
N ALA A 217 2.50 17.00 -7.52
CA ALA A 217 2.51 16.58 -8.92
C ALA A 217 2.39 17.78 -9.89
N ALA A 218 1.59 18.79 -9.53
CA ALA A 218 1.36 19.95 -10.39
C ALA A 218 2.57 20.90 -10.48
N VAL A 219 3.29 21.11 -9.37
CA VAL A 219 4.31 22.18 -9.27
C VAL A 219 5.57 21.82 -8.49
N GLY A 220 5.62 20.68 -7.79
CA GLY A 220 6.73 20.31 -6.89
C GLY A 220 8.13 20.52 -7.47
N PRO A 221 8.44 20.00 -8.68
CA PRO A 221 9.75 20.23 -9.31
C PRO A 221 10.06 21.72 -9.56
N VAL A 222 9.07 22.50 -10.01
CA VAL A 222 9.23 23.95 -10.26
C VAL A 222 9.40 24.72 -8.95
N ALA A 223 8.67 24.33 -7.89
CA ALA A 223 8.83 24.90 -6.57
C ALA A 223 10.24 24.67 -6.02
N ARG A 224 10.77 23.44 -6.17
CA ARG A 224 12.15 23.11 -5.81
C ARG A 224 13.15 23.93 -6.62
N ASP A 225 12.97 24.01 -7.94
CA ASP A 225 13.88 24.76 -8.82
C ASP A 225 13.84 26.27 -8.51
N ALA A 226 12.72 26.78 -7.99
CA ALA A 226 12.59 28.13 -7.43
C ALA A 226 13.16 28.28 -6.01
N GLY A 227 13.76 27.23 -5.45
CA GLY A 227 14.45 27.23 -4.15
C GLY A 227 13.57 26.91 -2.94
N LEU A 228 12.31 26.50 -3.14
CA LEU A 228 11.43 26.13 -2.02
C LEU A 228 11.71 24.71 -1.53
N SER A 229 11.85 24.55 -0.21
CA SER A 229 11.85 23.22 0.42
C SER A 229 10.44 22.60 0.40
N LEU A 230 10.35 21.28 0.62
CA LEU A 230 9.07 20.58 0.74
C LEU A 230 8.19 21.17 1.86
N GLU A 231 8.81 21.54 2.99
CA GLU A 231 8.13 22.14 4.14
C GLU A 231 7.59 23.53 3.83
N GLN A 232 8.39 24.37 3.16
CA GLN A 232 7.98 25.72 2.74
C GLN A 232 6.83 25.66 1.72
N PHE A 233 6.98 24.76 0.74
CA PHE A 233 5.93 24.48 -0.23
C PHE A 233 4.64 24.05 0.48
N THR A 234 4.73 23.06 1.38
CA THR A 234 3.57 22.51 2.08
C THR A 234 2.92 23.54 3.01
N GLY A 235 3.70 24.38 3.69
CA GLY A 235 3.17 25.49 4.50
C GLY A 235 2.42 26.53 3.66
N THR A 236 2.92 26.81 2.46
CA THR A 236 2.22 27.67 1.49
C THR A 236 0.90 27.04 1.06
N MET A 237 0.92 25.76 0.67
CA MET A 237 -0.30 25.03 0.30
C MET A 237 -1.31 24.95 1.46
N ALA A 238 -0.84 24.76 2.69
CA ALA A 238 -1.70 24.73 3.88
C ALA A 238 -2.38 26.09 4.11
N THR A 239 -1.65 27.19 3.89
CA THR A 239 -2.20 28.54 3.99
C THR A 239 -3.28 28.78 2.92
N LEU A 240 -3.05 28.32 1.68
CA LEU A 240 -4.06 28.38 0.62
C LEU A 240 -5.30 27.56 0.96
N ALA A 241 -5.11 26.33 1.49
CA ALA A 241 -6.20 25.49 1.93
C ALA A 241 -7.04 26.20 3.01
N GLN A 242 -6.40 26.78 4.03
CA GLN A 242 -7.07 27.56 5.08
C GLN A 242 -7.79 28.80 4.53
N GLY A 243 -7.26 29.41 3.46
CA GLY A 243 -7.92 30.48 2.70
C GLY A 243 -9.12 30.03 1.86
N GLY A 244 -9.47 28.74 1.87
CA GLY A 244 -10.65 28.20 1.22
C GLY A 244 -10.39 27.46 -0.09
N PHE A 245 -9.14 27.30 -0.52
CA PHE A 245 -8.82 26.49 -1.69
C PHE A 245 -9.11 25.01 -1.41
N LYS A 246 -10.03 24.42 -2.17
CA LYS A 246 -10.41 23.01 -2.05
C LYS A 246 -9.71 22.10 -3.07
N ASN A 247 -9.25 22.66 -4.18
CA ASN A 247 -8.53 21.93 -5.22
C ASN A 247 -7.04 22.30 -5.19
N MET A 248 -6.23 21.40 -4.66
CA MET A 248 -4.79 21.60 -4.50
C MET A 248 -4.01 21.49 -5.83
N SER A 249 -4.56 20.83 -6.84
CA SER A 249 -3.99 20.82 -8.19
C SER A 249 -4.07 22.22 -8.85
N ASP A 250 -5.19 22.91 -8.68
CA ASP A 250 -5.40 24.26 -9.23
C ASP A 250 -4.56 25.29 -8.46
N ALA A 251 -4.50 25.15 -7.13
CA ALA A 251 -3.62 25.95 -6.28
C ALA A 251 -2.14 25.77 -6.70
N GLY A 252 -1.71 24.53 -6.90
CA GLY A 252 -0.37 24.20 -7.39
C GLY A 252 -0.09 24.79 -8.77
N THR A 253 -1.03 24.69 -9.71
CA THR A 253 -0.90 25.28 -11.06
C THR A 253 -0.80 26.80 -10.99
N SER A 254 -1.58 27.44 -10.13
CA SER A 254 -1.52 28.90 -9.93
C SER A 254 -0.17 29.33 -9.34
N LEU A 255 0.35 28.58 -8.36
CA LEU A 255 1.70 28.79 -7.83
C LEU A 255 2.76 28.58 -8.92
N LYS A 256 2.62 27.56 -9.77
CA LYS A 256 3.53 27.32 -10.90
C LYS A 256 3.59 28.53 -11.81
N THR A 257 2.45 29.08 -12.20
CA THR A 257 2.37 30.29 -13.02
C THR A 257 3.05 31.47 -12.34
N MET A 258 2.79 31.69 -11.05
CA MET A 258 3.44 32.74 -10.27
C MET A 258 4.97 32.58 -10.25
N LEU A 259 5.47 31.40 -9.91
CA LEU A 259 6.90 31.11 -9.86
C LEU A 259 7.54 31.30 -11.23
N LEU A 260 6.92 30.78 -12.29
CA LEU A 260 7.41 30.97 -13.65
C LEU A 260 7.39 32.43 -14.09
N SER A 261 6.41 33.24 -13.67
CA SER A 261 6.39 34.68 -13.95
C SER A 261 7.49 35.45 -13.21
N LEU A 262 7.89 34.99 -12.02
CA LEU A 262 8.99 35.58 -11.26
C LEU A 262 10.36 35.16 -11.78
N THR A 263 10.49 33.94 -12.31
CA THR A 263 11.74 33.40 -12.86
C THR A 263 11.87 33.59 -14.38
N ALA A 264 10.79 34.00 -15.07
CA ALA A 264 10.83 34.27 -16.50
C ALA A 264 11.89 35.34 -16.77
N PRO A 265 12.72 35.16 -17.81
CA PRO A 265 13.62 36.21 -18.23
C PRO A 265 12.82 37.49 -18.45
N VAL A 266 13.28 38.58 -17.84
CA VAL A 266 12.71 39.92 -17.99
C VAL A 266 12.56 40.29 -19.47
N GLU A 267 13.23 39.60 -20.39
CA GLU A 267 13.04 39.71 -21.84
C GLU A 267 11.59 39.66 -22.31
N THR A 268 10.68 38.87 -21.74
CA THR A 268 9.28 38.84 -22.23
C THR A 268 8.53 40.10 -21.79
N GLY A 269 8.79 40.58 -20.56
CA GLY A 269 8.28 41.88 -20.09
C GLY A 269 8.93 43.06 -20.80
N ALA A 270 10.24 43.00 -21.06
CA ALA A 270 11.00 44.00 -21.79
C ALA A 270 10.63 44.05 -23.27
N LYS A 271 10.37 42.90 -23.92
CA LYS A 271 9.86 42.82 -25.30
C LYS A 271 8.40 43.29 -25.38
N ALA A 272 7.56 43.02 -24.38
CA ALA A 272 6.20 43.54 -24.32
C ALA A 272 6.17 45.06 -24.09
N LEU A 273 7.04 45.60 -23.22
CA LEU A 273 7.19 47.05 -23.01
C LEU A 273 7.81 47.75 -24.23
N ALA A 274 8.77 47.11 -24.89
CA ALA A 274 9.33 47.59 -26.16
C ALA A 274 8.30 47.56 -27.30
N ALA A 275 7.44 46.54 -27.35
CA ALA A 275 6.35 46.45 -28.34
C ALA A 275 5.21 47.45 -28.09
N LEU A 276 4.99 47.84 -26.83
CA LEU A 276 4.03 48.88 -26.45
C LEU A 276 4.59 50.31 -26.57
N ASN A 277 5.87 50.46 -26.95
CA ASN A 277 6.58 51.74 -27.06
C ASN A 277 6.51 52.59 -25.77
N VAL A 278 6.29 51.95 -24.62
CA VAL A 278 6.28 52.57 -23.29
C VAL A 278 7.61 52.25 -22.63
N SER A 279 8.53 53.20 -22.70
CA SER A 279 9.79 53.13 -21.96
C SER A 279 9.49 53.40 -20.48
N ALA A 280 9.50 52.34 -19.67
CA ALA A 280 9.35 52.45 -18.20
C ALA A 280 10.52 53.19 -17.54
N PHE A 281 11.62 53.37 -18.27
CA PHE A 281 12.82 54.06 -17.82
C PHE A 281 13.14 55.23 -18.75
N ASP A 282 13.54 56.37 -18.16
CA ASP A 282 14.12 57.48 -18.90
C ASP A 282 15.58 57.18 -19.30
N GLY A 283 16.18 58.07 -20.11
CA GLY A 283 17.57 57.93 -20.57
C GLY A 283 18.63 57.97 -19.45
N ALA A 284 18.22 58.15 -18.19
CA ALA A 284 19.06 58.11 -17.00
C ALA A 284 18.86 56.84 -16.15
N GLY A 285 17.99 55.91 -16.57
CA GLY A 285 17.78 54.63 -15.91
C GLY A 285 16.88 54.68 -14.67
N GLN A 286 16.05 55.72 -14.50
CA GLN A 286 15.05 55.76 -13.42
C GLN A 286 13.64 55.42 -13.92
N MET A 287 12.87 54.71 -13.09
CA MET A 287 11.47 54.39 -13.38
C MET A 287 10.65 55.68 -13.41
N ARG A 288 9.91 55.91 -14.51
CA ARG A 288 8.96 57.02 -14.61
C ARG A 288 7.73 56.71 -13.72
N PRO A 289 7.27 57.65 -12.88
CA PRO A 289 6.07 57.46 -12.05
C PRO A 289 4.79 57.30 -12.87
#